data_AF-A0A9E0YWL7-F1
#
_entry.id   AF-A0A9E0YWL7-F1
#
_cell.length_a   1.000
_cell.length_b   1.000
_cell.length_c   1.000
_cell.angle_alpha   90.00
_cell.angle_beta   90.00
_cell.angle_gamma   90.00
#
_symmetry.space_group_name_H-M   'P 1'
#
loop_
_entity.id
_entity.type
_entity.pdbx_description
1 polymer ?
#
loop_
_entity_poly.entity_id
_entity_poly.type
_entity_poly.pdbx_seq_one_letter_code
_entity_poly.pdbx_strand_id
1 'polypeptide(L)' 'MFQLFTVSLMVILESFYGALLTVGFSSEIWTTWIHHIPINWCIALPLMILVCNPLMRLLFRWLFPVGKILD' A
#
# COMPACT_ATOMS: atom_id res chain seq x y z
N MET A 1 11.84 -6.80 0.67
CA MET A 1 11.35 -7.01 2.06
C MET A 1 10.81 -5.74 2.70
N PHE A 2 11.55 -4.61 2.68
CA PHE A 2 11.12 -3.35 3.32
C PHE A 2 9.76 -2.82 2.82
N GLN A 3 9.48 -2.92 1.51
CA GLN A 3 8.19 -2.50 0.93
C GLN A 3 6.97 -3.26 1.47
N LEU A 4 7.12 -4.56 1.78
CA LEU A 4 6.02 -5.36 2.33
C LEU A 4 5.61 -4.84 3.71
N PHE A 5 6.61 -4.53 4.54
CA PHE A 5 6.41 -3.99 5.88
C PHE A 5 5.72 -2.62 5.85
N THR A 6 6.17 -1.72 4.96
CA THR A 6 5.55 -0.39 4.80
C THR A 6 4.10 -0.52 4.31
N VAL A 7 3.82 -1.39 3.34
CA VAL A 7 2.45 -1.60 2.82
C VAL A 7 1.54 -2.19 3.89
N SER A 8 2.00 -3.19 4.64
CA SER A 8 1.20 -3.76 5.73
C SER A 8 0.84 -2.72 6.80
N LEU A 9 1.78 -1.83 7.15
CA LEU A 9 1.55 -0.78 8.14
C LEU A 9 0.57 0.28 7.63
N MET A 10 0.68 0.65 6.35
CA MET A 10 -0.28 1.54 5.67
C MET A 10 -1.69 0.94 5.63
N VAL A 11 -1.82 -0.33 5.27
CA VAL A 11 -3.12 -1.03 5.18
C VAL A 11 -3.83 -1.13 6.54
N ILE A 12 -3.07 -1.34 7.63
CA ILE A 12 -3.61 -1.39 8.99
C ILE A 12 -4.18 -0.01 9.38
N LEU A 13 -3.45 1.06 9.08
CA LEU A 13 -3.86 2.44 9.36
C LEU A 13 -5.05 2.88 8.50
N GLU A 14 -5.03 2.59 7.20
CA GLU A 14 -6.14 2.86 6.27
C GLU A 14 -7.40 2.11 6.69
N SER A 15 -7.28 0.84 7.07
CA SER A 15 -8.44 0.07 7.57
C SER A 15 -8.99 0.67 8.87
N PHE A 16 -8.14 1.21 9.74
CA PHE A 16 -8.58 1.85 10.99
C PHE A 16 -9.30 3.17 10.72
N TYR A 17 -8.74 3.98 9.83
CA TYR A 17 -9.36 5.23 9.39
C TYR A 17 -10.69 4.97 8.67
N GLY A 18 -10.75 3.96 7.81
CA GLY A 18 -11.97 3.52 7.14
C GLY A 18 -13.04 3.07 8.13
N ALA A 19 -12.69 2.22 9.10
CA ALA A 19 -13.61 1.77 10.16
C ALA A 19 -14.15 2.96 10.98
N LEU A 20 -13.28 3.93 11.31
CA LEU A 20 -13.66 5.15 12.02
C LEU A 20 -14.64 6.01 11.21
N LEU A 21 -14.46 6.13 9.89
CA LEU A 21 -15.38 6.86 9.02
C LEU A 21 -16.73 6.15 8.83
N THR A 22 -16.75 4.83 8.69
CA THR A 22 -17.98 4.07 8.44
C THR A 22 -18.85 3.90 9.69
N VAL A 23 -18.24 3.72 10.86
CA VAL A 23 -18.94 3.28 12.07
C VAL A 23 -18.85 4.33 13.19
N GLY A 24 -17.95 5.31 13.09
CA GLY A 24 -17.69 6.27 14.16
C GLY A 24 -17.17 5.59 15.44
N PHE A 25 -17.19 6.28 16.58
CA PHE A 25 -16.80 5.73 17.90
C PHE A 25 -17.87 4.78 18.50
N SER A 26 -18.32 3.80 17.73
CA SER A 26 -19.22 2.75 18.20
C SER A 26 -18.44 1.50 18.66
N SER A 27 -19.09 0.62 19.42
CA SER A 27 -18.51 -0.67 19.85
C SER A 27 -18.14 -1.60 18.69
N GLU A 28 -18.77 -1.39 17.53
CA GLU A 28 -18.60 -2.15 16.28
C GLU A 28 -17.31 -1.77 15.50
N ILE A 29 -16.51 -0.81 15.99
CA ILE A 29 -15.29 -0.39 15.30
C ILE A 29 -14.28 -1.53 15.18
N TRP A 30 -14.12 -2.34 16.24
CA TRP A 30 -13.08 -3.35 16.32
C TRP A 30 -13.41 -4.56 15.42
N THR A 31 -14.68 -4.95 15.39
CA THR A 31 -15.18 -6.02 14.51
C THR A 31 -15.08 -5.63 13.05
N THR A 32 -15.54 -4.41 12.71
CA THR A 32 -15.45 -3.88 11.35
C THR A 32 -13.99 -3.73 10.91
N TRP A 33 -13.12 -3.21 11.77
CA TRP A 33 -11.70 -3.03 11.47
C TRP A 33 -11.00 -4.36 11.16
N ILE A 34 -11.16 -5.37 12.02
CA ILE A 34 -10.53 -6.69 11.82
C ILE A 34 -11.05 -7.36 10.55
N HIS A 35 -12.33 -7.19 10.20
CA HIS A 35 -12.89 -7.77 8.97
C HIS A 35 -12.32 -7.14 7.70
N HIS A 36 -12.04 -5.84 7.71
CA HIS A 36 -11.55 -5.11 6.56
C HIS A 36 -10.04 -5.31 6.32
N ILE A 37 -9.23 -5.49 7.36
CA ILE A 37 -7.77 -5.71 7.25
C ILE A 37 -7.39 -6.83 6.25
N PRO A 38 -7.89 -8.07 6.34
CA PRO A 38 -7.43 -9.16 5.47
C PRO A 38 -7.85 -8.94 4.01
N ILE A 39 -9.02 -8.35 3.76
CA ILE A 39 -9.49 -8.04 2.42
C ILE A 39 -8.63 -6.95 1.78
N ASN A 40 -8.38 -5.87 2.52
CA ASN A 40 -7.58 -4.75 2.05
C ASN A 40 -6.13 -5.18 1.81
N TRP A 41 -5.60 -6.08 2.64
CA TRP A 41 -4.27 -6.66 2.46
C TRP A 41 -4.22 -7.60 1.25
N CYS A 42 -5.19 -8.49 1.08
CA CYS A 42 -5.26 -9.42 -0.05
C CYS A 42 -5.37 -8.71 -1.40
N ILE A 43 -5.97 -7.52 -1.46
CA ILE A 43 -6.06 -6.69 -2.68
C ILE A 43 -4.80 -5.82 -2.85
N ALA A 44 -4.25 -5.27 -1.77
CA ALA A 44 -3.07 -4.43 -1.82
C ALA A 44 -1.81 -5.20 -2.25
N LEU A 45 -1.66 -6.46 -1.81
CA LEU A 45 -0.52 -7.31 -2.16
C LEU A 45 -0.36 -7.55 -3.68
N PRO A 46 -1.38 -7.94 -4.45
CA PRO A 46 -1.25 -8.08 -5.90
C PRO A 46 -1.06 -6.72 -6.56
N LEU A 47 -1.75 -5.67 -6.09
CA LEU A 47 -1.63 -4.34 -6.65
C LEU A 47 -0.20 -3.78 -6.48
N MET A 48 0.43 -3.95 -5.32
CA MET A 48 1.80 -3.45 -5.11
C MET A 48 2.81 -4.18 -6.00
N ILE A 49 2.67 -5.49 -6.21
CA ILE A 49 3.60 -6.25 -7.07
C ILE A 49 3.41 -5.85 -8.54
N LEU A 50 2.16 -5.65 -8.95
CA LEU A 50 1.82 -5.25 -10.32
C LEU A 50 2.22 -3.80 -10.61
N VAL A 51 2.00 -2.86 -9.69
CA VAL A 51 2.19 -1.41 -9.89
C VAL A 51 3.60 -0.95 -9.52
N CYS A 52 4.17 -1.43 -8.42
CA CYS A 52 5.48 -0.95 -7.96
C CYS A 52 6.62 -1.37 -8.91
N ASN A 53 6.52 -2.56 -9.51
CA ASN A 53 7.49 -3.04 -10.50
C ASN A 53 7.62 -2.16 -11.76
N PRO A 54 6.55 -1.85 -12.51
CA PRO A 54 6.62 -0.95 -13.65
C PRO A 54 6.91 0.49 -13.23
N LEU A 55 6.39 0.95 -12.08
CA LEU A 55 6.67 2.29 -11.57
C LEU A 55 8.16 2.49 -11.30
N MET A 56 8.82 1.53 -10.64
CA MET A 56 10.27 1.61 -10.42
C MET A 56 11.05 1.56 -11.72
N ARG A 57 10.64 0.74 -12.69
CA ARG A 57 11.27 0.74 -14.02
C ARG A 57 11.13 2.08 -14.73
N LEU A 58 9.96 2.73 -14.60
CA LEU A 58 9.71 4.05 -15.18
C LEU A 58 10.57 5.12 -14.48
N LEU A 59 10.52 5.17 -13.15
CA LEU A 59 11.30 6.12 -12.34
C LEU A 59 12.80 5.98 -12.61
N PHE A 60 13.31 4.76 -12.68
CA PHE A 60 14.73 4.52 -12.95
C PHE A 60 15.12 4.99 -14.35
N ARG A 61 14.27 4.77 -15.36
CA ARG A 61 14.50 5.24 -16.74
C ARG A 61 14.37 6.75 -16.88
N TRP A 62 13.58 7.39 -16.03
CA TRP A 62 13.41 8.85 -15.99
C TRP A 62 14.55 9.55 -15.26
N LEU A 63 14.99 8.97 -14.13
CA LEU A 63 16.08 9.51 -13.31
C LEU A 63 17.47 9.21 -13.91
N PHE A 64 17.64 8.05 -14.55
CA PHE A 64 18.82 7.67 -15.31
C PHE A 64 18.46 7.52 -16.80
N PRO A 65 18.29 8.63 -17.54
CA PRO A 65 18.16 8.56 -18.98
C PRO A 65 19.44 7.92 -19.55
N VAL A 66 19.28 6.87 -20.35
CA VAL A 66 20.36 6.18 -21.05
C VAL A 66 21.15 7.22 -21.86
N GLY A 67 22.33 7.61 -21.37
CA GLY A 67 23.17 8.63 -22.02
C GLY A 67 24.07 9.50 -21.12
N LYS A 68 23.97 9.48 -19.78
CA LYS A 68 24.84 10.28 -18.89
C LYS A 68 25.86 9.47 -18.09
N ILE A 69 26.48 8.46 -18.70
CA ILE A 69 27.59 7.68 -18.10
C ILE A 69 28.84 7.68 -19.03
N LEU A 70 28.92 8.64 -19.94
CA LEU A 70 30.11 8.94 -20.72
C LEU A 70 30.36 10.45 -20.61
N ASP A 71 30.83 10.87 -19.45
CA ASP A 71 31.90 11.86 -19.25
C ASP A 71 32.41 11.73 -17.80
#